data_AF-A0A812NMN6-F1
#
_entry.id   AF-A0A812NMN6-F1
#
_cell.length_a   1.000
_cell.length_b   1.000
_cell.length_c   1.000
_cell.angle_alpha   90.00
_cell.angle_beta   90.00
_cell.angle_gamma   90.00
#
_symmetry.space_group_name_H-M   'P 1'
#
loop_
_entity.id
_entity.type
_entity.pdbx_description
1 polymer ?
#
loop_
_entity_poly.entity_id
_entity_poly.type
_entity_poly.pdbx_seq_one_letter_code
_entity_poly.pdbx_strand_id
1 'polypeptide(L)'
;MHRHEVVREAFPSHAILRLSFVYGPVVAGAHSTFLQFALDKLRSGEPFDAFADQIRSCIFINDVVEALRLAVQGRLTGTVNLGGPEALSRLDFVRAVARHLNIDETRAQGSTYCLPTPSPADISMNISRLEAMCPCRSSENITFW
;
A
#
# COMPACT_ATOMS: atom_id res chain seq x y z
N MET A 1 -10.43 3.73 -24.75
CA MET A 1 -8.98 3.52 -24.63
C MET A 1 -8.54 4.02 -23.28
N HIS A 2 -7.98 3.16 -22.43
CA HIS A 2 -7.48 3.56 -21.11
C HIS A 2 -6.16 4.32 -21.27
N ARG A 3 -5.90 5.32 -20.43
CA ARG A 3 -4.72 6.21 -20.56
C ARG A 3 -3.38 5.45 -20.65
N HIS A 4 -3.26 4.30 -20.01
CA HIS A 4 -2.05 3.48 -20.06
C HIS A 4 -1.84 2.76 -21.41
N GLU A 5 -2.88 2.53 -22.21
CA GLU A 5 -2.77 1.87 -23.52
C GLU A 5 -2.05 2.81 -24.50
N VAL A 6 -2.42 4.10 -24.46
CA VAL A 6 -1.79 5.16 -25.27
C VAL A 6 -0.29 5.26 -24.99
N VAL A 7 0.11 5.19 -23.70
CA VAL A 7 1.53 5.23 -23.33
C VAL A 7 2.29 4.02 -23.88
N ARG A 8 1.69 2.82 -23.81
CA ARG A 8 2.31 1.59 -24.32
C ARG A 8 2.53 1.63 -25.82
N GLU A 9 1.58 2.21 -26.56
CA GLU A 9 1.65 2.32 -28.03
C GLU A 9 2.63 3.41 -28.48
N ALA A 10 2.65 4.56 -27.81
CA ALA A 10 3.49 5.69 -28.20
C ALA A 10 4.95 5.53 -27.78
N PHE A 11 5.23 4.78 -26.70
CA PHE A 11 6.56 4.68 -26.11
C PHE A 11 6.98 3.21 -25.92
N PRO A 12 7.75 2.63 -26.86
CA PRO A 12 8.21 1.24 -26.75
C PRO A 12 9.07 0.98 -25.50
N SER A 13 9.82 1.99 -25.07
CA SER A 13 10.54 1.99 -23.80
C SER A 13 9.75 2.79 -22.76
N HIS A 14 8.98 2.11 -21.93
CA HIS A 14 8.17 2.72 -20.88
C HIS A 14 8.20 1.90 -19.59
N ALA A 15 7.86 2.56 -18.48
CA ALA A 15 7.53 1.94 -17.21
C ALA A 15 6.20 2.50 -16.71
N ILE A 16 5.24 1.62 -16.45
CA ILE A 16 3.93 1.95 -15.87
C ILE A 16 3.87 1.29 -14.49
N LEU A 17 4.03 2.11 -13.45
CA LEU A 17 4.01 1.67 -12.06
C LEU A 17 2.60 1.82 -11.50
N ARG A 18 1.94 0.71 -11.18
CA ARG A 18 0.60 0.69 -10.59
C ARG A 18 0.71 0.58 -9.09
N LEU A 19 0.42 1.68 -8.39
CA LEU A 19 0.49 1.74 -6.93
C LEU A 19 -0.78 1.16 -6.31
N SER A 20 -0.62 0.40 -5.22
CA SER A 20 -1.73 0.06 -4.32
C SER A 20 -1.69 0.95 -3.08
N PHE A 21 -2.01 0.40 -1.91
CA PHE A 21 -2.19 1.14 -0.67
C PHE A 21 -0.83 1.58 -0.10
N VAL A 22 -0.37 2.77 -0.48
CA VAL A 22 0.92 3.33 -0.06
C VAL A 22 0.85 3.85 1.37
N TYR A 23 1.84 3.54 2.19
CA TYR A 23 1.97 4.06 3.55
C TYR A 23 3.40 4.51 3.86
N GLY A 24 3.56 5.34 4.90
CA GLY A 24 4.88 5.81 5.34
C GLY A 24 4.80 6.85 6.46
N PRO A 25 5.95 7.44 6.83
CA PRO A 25 6.04 8.42 7.91
C PRO A 25 5.22 9.67 7.63
N VAL A 26 4.90 10.41 8.70
CA VAL A 26 4.25 11.72 8.60
C VAL A 26 5.21 12.70 7.94
N VAL A 27 4.71 13.45 6.96
CA VAL A 27 5.47 14.49 6.24
C VAL A 27 4.84 15.84 6.57
N ALA A 28 5.66 16.82 6.96
CA ALA A 28 5.19 18.16 7.29
C ALA A 28 4.45 18.78 6.09
N GLY A 29 3.23 19.29 6.34
CA GLY A 29 2.38 19.88 5.31
C GLY A 29 1.58 18.87 4.46
N ALA A 30 1.76 17.57 4.65
CA ALA A 30 0.93 16.55 4.00
C ALA A 30 -0.34 16.26 4.79
N HIS A 31 -1.40 15.84 4.10
CA HIS A 31 -2.59 15.30 4.74
C HIS A 31 -2.28 13.97 5.44
N SER A 32 -2.92 13.73 6.59
CA SER A 32 -2.81 12.45 7.30
C SER A 32 -3.37 11.32 6.45
N THR A 33 -2.61 10.22 6.34
CA THR A 33 -3.05 9.01 5.66
C THR A 33 -4.00 8.20 6.55
N PHE A 34 -4.73 7.24 5.97
CA PHE A 34 -5.58 6.32 6.73
C PHE A 34 -4.84 5.66 7.90
N LEU A 35 -3.63 5.16 7.67
CA LEU A 35 -2.85 4.50 8.71
C LEU A 35 -2.43 5.50 9.80
N GLN A 36 -1.99 6.69 9.42
CA GLN A 36 -1.60 7.73 10.39
C GLN A 36 -2.79 8.12 11.27
N PHE A 37 -3.96 8.37 10.67
CA PHE A 37 -5.20 8.66 11.40
C PHE A 37 -5.60 7.54 12.36
N ALA A 38 -5.52 6.27 11.91
CA ALA A 38 -5.79 5.12 12.76
C ALA A 38 -4.83 5.07 13.97
N LEU A 39 -3.53 5.21 13.72
CA LEU A 39 -2.52 5.17 14.77
C LEU A 39 -2.67 6.33 15.77
N ASP A 40 -3.04 7.52 15.33
CA ASP A 40 -3.26 8.67 16.20
C ASP A 40 -4.45 8.44 17.15
N LYS A 41 -5.55 7.86 16.66
CA LYS A 41 -6.70 7.45 17.49
C LYS A 41 -6.31 6.38 18.51
N LEU A 42 -5.61 5.35 18.08
CA LEU A 42 -5.19 4.27 18.98
C LEU A 42 -4.24 4.79 20.07
N ARG A 43 -3.32 5.72 19.73
CA ARG A 43 -2.42 6.38 20.69
C ARG A 43 -3.15 7.25 21.71
N SER A 44 -4.27 7.89 21.33
CA SER A 44 -5.10 8.64 22.27
C SER A 44 -6.00 7.74 23.12
N GLY A 45 -5.93 6.42 22.95
CA GLY A 45 -6.78 5.45 23.63
C GLY A 45 -8.21 5.42 23.07
N GLU A 46 -8.46 6.04 21.92
CA GLU A 46 -9.76 6.01 21.27
C GLU A 46 -9.92 4.74 20.40
N PRO A 47 -11.13 4.17 20.33
CA PRO A 47 -11.41 3.07 19.39
C PRO A 47 -11.32 3.57 17.94
N PHE A 48 -10.96 2.66 17.04
CA PHE A 48 -10.88 2.94 15.61
C PHE A 48 -11.53 1.82 14.80
N ASP A 49 -12.55 2.15 14.01
CA ASP A 49 -13.20 1.20 13.12
C ASP A 49 -12.51 1.13 11.76
N ALA A 50 -12.06 -0.06 11.39
CA ALA A 50 -11.40 -0.33 10.12
C ALA A 50 -12.17 -1.38 9.32
N PHE A 51 -12.12 -1.27 7.99
CA PHE A 51 -12.76 -2.22 7.08
C PHE A 51 -12.12 -3.60 7.20
N ALA A 52 -12.92 -4.58 7.62
CA ALA A 52 -12.52 -5.98 7.70
C ALA A 52 -12.67 -6.71 6.34
N ASP A 53 -13.45 -6.14 5.42
CA ASP A 53 -13.81 -6.73 4.12
C ASP A 53 -13.06 -6.10 2.93
N GLN A 54 -12.20 -5.11 3.18
CA GLN A 54 -11.43 -4.43 2.13
C GLN A 54 -9.96 -4.87 2.14
N ILE A 55 -9.63 -5.77 1.21
CA ILE A 55 -8.31 -6.39 1.06
C ILE A 55 -7.42 -5.56 0.12
N ARG A 56 -6.20 -5.25 0.57
CA ARG A 56 -5.24 -4.40 -0.13
C ARG A 56 -3.82 -4.99 -0.02
N SER A 57 -2.98 -4.72 -1.01
CA SER A 57 -1.53 -4.96 -0.92
C SER A 57 -0.85 -3.68 -0.45
N CYS A 58 -0.50 -3.60 0.84
CA CYS A 58 0.05 -2.38 1.44
C CYS A 58 1.55 -2.26 1.13
N ILE A 59 1.99 -1.14 0.54
CA ILE A 59 3.40 -0.94 0.16
C ILE A 59 4.00 0.27 0.91
N PHE A 60 5.21 0.10 1.41
CA PHE A 60 5.94 1.17 2.07
C PHE A 60 6.50 2.17 1.04
N ILE A 61 6.47 3.46 1.38
CA ILE A 61 6.90 4.52 0.47
C ILE A 61 8.34 4.37 -0.03
N ASN A 62 9.26 3.86 0.80
CA ASN A 62 10.65 3.70 0.36
C ASN A 62 10.79 2.61 -0.71
N ASP A 63 9.94 1.59 -0.70
CA ASP A 63 9.94 0.54 -1.73
C ASP A 63 9.39 1.09 -3.05
N VAL A 64 8.42 2.02 -2.98
CA VAL A 64 7.95 2.79 -4.15
C VAL A 64 9.07 3.66 -4.73
N VAL A 65 9.81 4.37 -3.88
CA VAL A 65 10.94 5.21 -4.29
C VAL A 65 12.04 4.38 -4.96
N GLU A 66 12.34 3.19 -4.42
CA GLU A 66 13.31 2.28 -5.01
C GLU A 66 12.84 1.74 -6.37
N ALA A 67 11.57 1.35 -6.49
CA ALA A 67 11.00 0.93 -7.78
C ALA A 67 11.05 2.06 -8.83
N LEU A 68 10.77 3.30 -8.43
CA LEU A 68 10.92 4.48 -9.29
C LEU A 68 12.37 4.68 -9.74
N ARG A 69 13.34 4.53 -8.83
CA ARG A 69 14.77 4.62 -9.14
C ARG A 69 15.17 3.57 -10.18
N LEU A 70 14.72 2.32 -10.03
CA LEU A 70 14.96 1.25 -10.99
C LEU A 70 14.30 1.52 -12.35
N ALA A 71 13.09 2.08 -12.36
CA ALA A 71 12.40 2.45 -13.59
C ALA A 71 13.14 3.54 -14.38
N VAL A 72 13.62 4.60 -13.70
CA VAL A 72 14.43 5.66 -14.31
C VAL A 72 15.74 5.14 -14.88
N GLN A 73 16.33 4.11 -14.25
CA GLN A 73 17.53 3.43 -14.74
C GLN A 73 17.25 2.45 -15.90
N GLY A 74 16.01 2.32 -16.35
CA GLY A 74 15.61 1.35 -17.38
C GLY A 74 15.67 -0.11 -16.92
N ARG A 75 15.81 -0.35 -15.61
CA ARG A 75 15.90 -1.69 -15.00
C ARG A 75 14.54 -2.29 -14.67
N LEU A 76 13.49 -1.46 -14.70
CA LEU A 76 12.11 -1.87 -14.48
C LEU A 76 11.27 -1.29 -15.62
N THR A 77 10.75 -2.16 -16.48
CA THR A 77 10.07 -1.78 -17.74
C THR A 77 8.74 -2.51 -17.90
N GLY A 78 7.91 -1.95 -18.78
CA GLY A 78 6.55 -2.40 -19.00
C GLY A 78 5.62 -1.99 -17.85
N THR A 79 4.55 -2.75 -17.64
CA THR A 79 3.62 -2.52 -16.53
C THR A 79 4.02 -3.37 -15.32
N VAL A 80 4.18 -2.74 -14.15
CA VAL A 80 4.55 -3.39 -12.90
C VAL A 80 3.61 -2.93 -11.78
N ASN A 81 3.10 -3.88 -11.00
CA ASN A 81 2.29 -3.63 -9.83
C ASN A 81 3.19 -3.45 -8.60
N LEU A 82 2.99 -2.34 -7.88
CA LEU A 82 3.75 -1.97 -6.69
C LEU A 82 2.88 -2.11 -5.45
N GLY A 83 2.93 -3.30 -4.83
CA GLY A 83 2.22 -3.67 -3.61
C GLY A 83 3.15 -4.39 -2.66
N GLY A 84 2.80 -4.45 -1.37
CA GLY A 84 3.48 -5.35 -0.45
C GLY A 84 3.14 -6.82 -0.70
N PRO A 85 3.93 -7.75 -0.13
CA PRO A 85 3.76 -9.19 -0.34
C PRO A 85 2.48 -9.75 0.31
N GLU A 86 1.97 -9.07 1.32
CA GLU A 86 0.78 -9.49 2.06
C GLU A 86 -0.47 -8.78 1.54
N ALA A 87 -1.50 -9.58 1.24
CA ALA A 87 -2.86 -9.09 1.02
C ALA A 87 -3.59 -9.07 2.37
N LEU A 88 -3.86 -7.86 2.88
CA LEU A 88 -4.43 -7.67 4.23
C LEU A 88 -5.71 -6.87 4.15
N SER A 89 -6.65 -7.16 5.05
CA SER A 89 -7.73 -6.22 5.33
C SER A 89 -7.15 -4.93 5.92
N ARG A 90 -7.87 -3.82 5.80
CA ARG A 90 -7.42 -2.57 6.45
C ARG A 90 -7.33 -2.74 7.97
N LEU A 91 -8.21 -3.55 8.56
CA LEU A 91 -8.16 -3.89 9.98
C LEU A 91 -6.88 -4.65 10.33
N ASP A 92 -6.56 -5.72 9.60
CA ASP A 92 -5.38 -6.53 9.87
C ASP A 92 -4.10 -5.72 9.66
N PHE A 93 -4.10 -4.83 8.67
CA PHE A 93 -3.01 -3.90 8.43
C PHE A 93 -2.79 -2.96 9.63
N VAL A 94 -3.85 -2.29 10.11
CA VAL A 94 -3.76 -1.41 11.29
C VAL A 94 -3.27 -2.18 12.51
N ARG A 95 -3.81 -3.38 12.76
CA ARG A 95 -3.40 -4.22 13.91
C ARG A 95 -1.95 -4.68 13.80
N ALA A 96 -1.49 -5.02 12.61
CA ALA A 96 -0.10 -5.42 12.40
C ALA A 96 0.87 -4.28 12.71
N VAL A 97 0.55 -3.06 12.26
CA VAL A 97 1.36 -1.87 12.56
C VAL A 97 1.26 -1.47 14.03
N ALA A 98 0.07 -1.51 14.63
CA ALA A 98 -0.12 -1.21 16.05
C ALA A 98 0.70 -2.15 16.95
N ARG A 99 0.67 -3.46 16.68
CA ARG A 99 1.48 -4.46 17.39
C ARG A 99 2.98 -4.16 17.26
N HIS A 100 3.46 -3.82 16.07
CA HIS A 100 4.86 -3.49 15.86
C HIS A 100 5.29 -2.24 16.67
N LEU A 101 4.40 -1.24 16.77
CA LEU A 101 4.64 0.00 17.49
C LEU A 101 4.32 -0.06 18.99
N ASN A 102 3.96 -1.24 19.53
CA ASN A 102 3.50 -1.43 20.91
C ASN A 102 2.31 -0.53 21.29
N ILE A 103 1.39 -0.32 20.36
CA ILE A 103 0.11 0.37 20.56
C ILE A 103 -0.98 -0.69 20.72
N ASP A 104 -1.93 -0.47 21.65
CA ASP A 104 -3.06 -1.37 21.92
C ASP A 104 -3.93 -1.59 20.65
N GLU A 105 -3.69 -2.72 19.98
CA GLU A 105 -4.35 -3.11 18.74
C GLU A 105 -5.80 -3.58 18.96
N THR A 106 -6.18 -3.90 20.20
CA THR A 106 -7.53 -4.39 20.54
C THR A 106 -8.59 -3.30 20.36
N ARG A 107 -8.16 -2.04 20.35
CA ARG A 107 -8.99 -0.86 20.06
C ARG A 107 -9.29 -0.67 18.57
N ALA A 108 -8.57 -1.37 17.69
CA ALA A 108 -8.92 -1.44 16.28
C ALA A 108 -10.01 -2.49 16.08
N GLN A 109 -11.21 -2.04 15.70
CA GLN A 109 -12.41 -2.85 15.57
C GLN A 109 -12.79 -3.05 14.10
N GLY A 110 -13.35 -4.21 13.79
CA GLY A 110 -13.77 -4.56 12.44
C GLY A 110 -15.14 -4.00 12.13
N SER A 111 -15.27 -3.39 10.95
CA SER A 111 -16.53 -2.85 10.45
C SER A 111 -16.72 -3.10 8.95
N THR A 112 -17.97 -3.00 8.51
CA THR A 112 -18.38 -3.05 7.10
C THR A 112 -19.34 -1.90 6.84
N TYR A 113 -18.82 -0.71 6.54
CA TYR A 113 -19.67 0.46 6.25
C TYR A 113 -19.84 0.66 4.74
N CYS A 114 -21.04 1.07 4.33
CA CYS A 114 -21.29 1.43 2.94
C CYS A 114 -20.72 2.83 2.68
N LEU A 115 -19.59 2.91 1.96
CA LEU A 115 -19.03 4.19 1.52
C LEU A 115 -19.96 4.84 0.47
N PRO A 116 -20.06 6.18 0.42
CA PRO A 116 -20.84 6.88 -0.62
C PRO A 116 -20.42 6.52 -2.04
N THR A 117 -19.16 6.12 -2.20
CA THR A 117 -18.61 5.55 -3.44
C THR A 117 -18.15 4.13 -3.14
N PRO A 118 -18.71 3.10 -3.81
CA PRO A 118 -18.29 1.73 -3.61
C PRO A 118 -16.79 1.58 -3.90
N SER A 119 -16.06 1.02 -2.94
CA SER A 119 -14.70 0.53 -3.17
C SER A 119 -14.76 -0.98 -3.37
N PRO A 120 -14.05 -1.55 -4.34
CA PRO A 120 -14.02 -3.00 -4.48
C PRO A 120 -13.50 -3.66 -3.19
N ALA A 121 -14.08 -4.80 -2.85
CA ALA A 121 -13.68 -5.58 -1.67
C ALA A 121 -12.21 -5.96 -1.77
N ASP A 122 -11.77 -6.51 -2.90
CA ASP A 122 -10.38 -6.92 -3.10
C ASP A 122 -9.73 -6.18 -4.28
N ILE A 123 -8.64 -5.48 -3.99
CA ILE A 123 -7.72 -4.92 -5.01
C ILE A 123 -6.26 -5.28 -4.69
N SER A 124 -6.06 -6.44 -4.06
CA SER A 124 -4.74 -7.04 -3.92
C SER A 124 -4.09 -7.23 -5.29
N MET A 125 -2.77 -7.08 -5.33
CA MET A 125 -2.04 -7.09 -6.59
C MET A 125 -1.13 -8.30 -6.67
N ASN A 126 -1.05 -8.89 -7.86
CA ASN A 126 0.03 -9.81 -8.18
C ASN A 126 1.32 -8.99 -8.37
N ILE A 127 2.30 -9.24 -7.49
CA ILE A 127 3.60 -8.55 -7.48
C ILE A 127 4.75 -9.40 -8.04
N SER A 128 4.47 -10.54 -8.69
CA SER A 128 5.53 -11.46 -9.16
C SER A 128 6.55 -10.80 -10.09
N ARG A 129 6.14 -9.77 -10.86
CA ARG A 129 7.07 -8.95 -11.66
C ARG A 129 7.98 -8.08 -10.81
N LEU A 130 7.46 -7.49 -9.74
CA LEU A 130 8.26 -6.69 -8.81
C LEU A 130 9.29 -7.57 -8.10
N GLU A 131 8.86 -8.74 -7.61
CA GLU A 131 9.73 -9.72 -6.94
C GLU A 131 10.86 -10.20 -7.85
N ALA A 132 10.55 -10.56 -9.10
CA ALA A 132 11.53 -10.99 -10.08
C ALA A 132 12.56 -9.91 -10.44
N MET A 133 12.16 -8.63 -10.40
CA MET A 133 13.01 -7.50 -10.81
C MET A 133 13.75 -6.85 -9.63
N CYS A 134 13.26 -7.04 -8.39
CA CYS A 134 13.81 -6.44 -7.18
C CYS A 134 13.76 -7.42 -5.99
N PRO A 135 14.63 -8.45 -5.95
CA PRO A 135 14.55 -9.55 -4.99
C PRO A 135 14.87 -9.18 -3.54
N CYS A 136 15.50 -8.03 -3.29
CA CYS A 136 16.13 -7.72 -2.00
C CYS A 136 15.19 -7.14 -0.94
N ARG A 137 13.92 -6.86 -1.24
CA ARG A 137 12.97 -6.23 -0.29
C ARG A 137 11.54 -6.76 -0.36
N SER A 138 11.19 -7.55 -1.36
CA SER A 138 9.80 -8.01 -1.56
C SER A 138 9.42 -9.22 -0.71
N SER A 139 10.36 -9.83 0.02
CA SER A 139 10.16 -11.07 0.77
C SER A 139 10.07 -10.91 2.30
N GLU A 140 10.18 -9.68 2.81
CA GLU A 140 10.05 -9.42 4.25
C GLU A 140 8.63 -8.92 4.57
N ASN A 141 8.13 -9.25 5.76
CA ASN A 141 6.86 -8.79 6.31
C ASN A 141 6.71 -7.27 6.17
N ILE A 142 5.49 -6.73 6.32
CA ILE A 142 5.19 -5.27 6.37
C ILE A 142 6.39 -4.45 6.86
N THR A 143 6.97 -3.63 5.97
CA THR A 143 8.12 -2.78 6.31
C THR A 143 7.71 -1.62 7.22
N PHE A 144 8.19 -1.62 8.46
CA PHE A 144 7.92 -0.55 9.41
C PHE A 144 9.01 0.55 9.36
N TRP A 145 8.67 1.74 9.85
CA TRP A 145 9.59 2.89 10.00
C TRP A 145 9.69 3.32 11.46
#